data_AF-A0AB35AKW2-F1
#
_entry.id   AF-A0AB35AKW2-F1
#
_cell.length_a   1.000
_cell.length_b   1.000
_cell.length_c   1.000
_cell.angle_alpha   90.00
_cell.angle_beta   90.00
_cell.angle_gamma   90.00
#
_symmetry.space_group_name_H-M   'P 1'
#
loop_
_entity.id
_entity.type
_entity.pdbx_description
1 polymer ?
#
loop_
_entity_poly.entity_id
_entity_poly.type
_entity_poly.pdbx_seq_one_letter_code
_entity_poly.pdbx_strand_id
1 'polypeptide(L)'
;MPPTFSGPEGIRFDFNDGARIAFPKSDIPWRVRLRDRETETVLADMPLNEGTLHSTRRSFVKFGFEIWRGGQKIFAHDLDLRDRDVRIDMSLGALGDHLAWIGQVECFRLEHQCRLTCVMKAPLAALLRDAYPFIRMVTPDAEDGTLYYASYKVCVFYNDENGIYQPVDYRLAGLTGTAAHILGQAPREIRPRLSDIASTPPLDEPYVCIATQVSGQAKYWNNPHGWREVVAFLKQQGLRVVCIDQKPVAGHGIVWNSIPNGVEDQTGNRPLAERAMWLKHARFFVGLSSGLSWLAWAVNCPVVMISGFTQPFNEFTTPWRPINRNVCHGCANDPRHQMDPKDYLWCPRHRGTPRQFECTRAIEGQHVIDMIGTLMTEIS
;
A
#
# COMPACT_ATOMS: atom_id res chain seq x y z
N MET A 1 -10.29 -12.95 22.10
CA MET A 1 -10.98 -11.94 22.95
C MET A 1 -12.46 -11.91 22.59
N PRO A 2 -13.36 -11.85 23.59
CA PRO A 2 -14.79 -11.69 23.34
C PRO A 2 -15.07 -10.37 22.62
N PRO A 3 -16.21 -10.24 21.90
CA PRO A 3 -16.62 -8.96 21.34
C PRO A 3 -16.75 -7.86 22.40
N THR A 4 -16.48 -6.63 22.00
CA THR A 4 -16.21 -5.53 22.93
C THR A 4 -17.44 -4.88 23.53
N PHE A 5 -18.53 -4.74 22.77
CA PHE A 5 -19.71 -3.96 23.17
C PHE A 5 -20.82 -4.86 23.69
N SER A 6 -21.56 -4.36 24.68
CA SER A 6 -22.68 -5.08 25.30
C SER A 6 -23.99 -4.80 24.56
N GLY A 7 -24.71 -5.88 24.26
CA GLY A 7 -26.14 -5.86 23.90
C GLY A 7 -27.01 -6.32 25.08
N PRO A 8 -28.32 -6.44 24.86
CA PRO A 8 -29.24 -6.94 25.88
C PRO A 8 -28.96 -8.40 26.23
N GLU A 9 -29.40 -8.82 27.41
CA GLU A 9 -29.42 -10.23 27.84
C GLU A 9 -28.07 -10.96 27.74
N GLY A 10 -26.96 -10.23 27.93
CA GLY A 10 -25.60 -10.77 27.91
C GLY A 10 -25.00 -10.97 26.52
N ILE A 11 -25.70 -10.57 25.46
CA ILE A 11 -25.15 -10.52 24.09
C ILE A 11 -23.95 -9.57 24.07
N ARG A 12 -22.92 -9.92 23.30
CA ARG A 12 -21.81 -9.00 22.99
C ARG A 12 -21.58 -8.91 21.49
N PHE A 13 -21.16 -7.75 21.01
CA PHE A 13 -20.88 -7.55 19.59
C PHE A 13 -19.75 -6.55 19.34
N ASP A 14 -19.16 -6.62 18.16
CA ASP A 14 -18.36 -5.56 17.54
C ASP A 14 -18.15 -5.86 16.04
N PHE A 15 -17.37 -5.00 15.37
CA PHE A 15 -17.00 -5.13 13.97
C PHE A 15 -15.49 -5.21 13.79
N ASN A 16 -14.82 -5.85 14.74
CA ASN A 16 -13.38 -6.05 14.71
C ASN A 16 -13.03 -7.29 13.87
N ASP A 17 -12.33 -7.10 12.75
CA ASP A 17 -12.04 -8.17 11.79
C ASP A 17 -13.35 -8.81 11.28
N GLY A 18 -14.28 -7.98 10.81
CA GLY A 18 -15.65 -8.37 10.42
C GLY A 18 -16.66 -8.30 11.57
N ALA A 19 -17.92 -8.63 11.31
CA ALA A 19 -18.98 -8.63 12.33
C ALA A 19 -18.83 -9.84 13.26
N ARG A 20 -18.78 -9.59 14.57
CA ARG A 20 -18.69 -10.61 15.62
C ARG A 20 -19.82 -10.44 16.60
N ILE A 21 -20.61 -11.48 16.85
CA ILE A 21 -21.78 -11.44 17.74
C ILE A 21 -21.75 -12.68 18.62
N ALA A 22 -21.55 -12.49 19.93
CA ALA A 22 -21.47 -13.54 20.92
C ALA A 22 -22.76 -13.64 21.73
N PHE A 23 -23.21 -14.87 21.94
CA PHE A 23 -24.44 -15.23 22.61
C PHE A 23 -24.13 -16.04 23.87
N PRO A 24 -24.68 -15.66 25.03
CA PRO A 24 -24.59 -16.49 26.22
C PRO A 24 -25.47 -17.75 26.06
N LYS A 25 -25.20 -18.76 26.88
CA LYS A 25 -25.99 -19.98 26.91
C LYS A 25 -27.45 -19.70 27.23
N SER A 26 -28.35 -20.29 26.45
CA SER A 26 -29.80 -20.19 26.64
C SER A 26 -30.51 -21.49 26.28
N ASP A 27 -31.57 -21.82 27.04
CA ASP A 27 -32.44 -22.95 26.75
C ASP A 27 -33.42 -22.66 25.60
N ILE A 28 -33.73 -21.38 25.37
CA ILE A 28 -34.48 -20.92 24.21
C ILE A 28 -33.48 -20.46 23.16
N PRO A 29 -33.41 -21.10 21.97
CA PRO A 29 -32.44 -20.73 20.95
C PRO A 29 -32.57 -19.24 20.56
N TRP A 30 -31.42 -18.58 20.47
CA TRP A 30 -31.29 -17.33 19.73
C TRP A 30 -31.48 -17.62 18.25
N ARG A 31 -32.07 -16.69 17.51
CA ARG A 31 -31.98 -16.64 16.05
C ARG A 31 -31.27 -15.35 15.69
N VAL A 32 -30.19 -15.44 14.92
CA VAL A 32 -29.47 -14.27 14.43
C VAL A 32 -29.59 -14.20 12.93
N ARG A 33 -29.86 -13.00 12.42
CA ARG A 33 -29.77 -12.67 11.01
C ARG A 33 -28.73 -11.60 10.80
N LEU A 34 -27.68 -11.92 10.04
CA LEU A 34 -26.67 -10.96 9.60
C LEU A 34 -26.95 -10.57 8.14
N ARG A 35 -26.84 -9.28 7.83
CA ARG A 35 -27.08 -8.71 6.52
C ARG A 35 -25.96 -7.77 6.11
N ASP A 36 -25.79 -7.63 4.80
CA ASP A 36 -25.17 -6.46 4.20
C ASP A 36 -26.26 -5.43 3.90
N ARG A 37 -26.18 -4.23 4.50
CA ARG A 37 -27.15 -3.14 4.33
C ARG A 37 -26.96 -2.36 3.03
N GLU A 38 -25.86 -2.56 2.32
CA GLU A 38 -25.69 -1.93 1.02
C GLU A 38 -26.47 -2.71 -0.06
N THR A 39 -26.39 -4.03 -0.01
CA THR A 39 -27.02 -4.91 -1.01
C THR A 39 -28.32 -5.55 -0.52
N GLU A 40 -28.69 -5.34 0.74
CA GLU A 40 -29.80 -5.99 1.45
C GLU A 40 -29.72 -7.53 1.51
N THR A 41 -28.53 -8.08 1.22
CA THR A 41 -28.28 -9.52 1.18
C THR A 41 -28.24 -10.11 2.59
N VAL A 42 -28.96 -11.22 2.81
CA VAL A 42 -28.82 -12.03 4.03
C VAL A 42 -27.56 -12.87 3.93
N LEU A 43 -26.61 -12.62 4.83
CA LEU A 43 -25.32 -13.32 4.89
C LEU A 43 -25.38 -14.54 5.80
N ALA A 44 -26.22 -14.49 6.83
CA ALA A 44 -26.52 -15.62 7.72
C ALA A 44 -27.92 -15.45 8.31
N ASP A 45 -28.65 -16.55 8.51
CA ASP A 45 -29.90 -16.61 9.26
C ASP A 45 -29.97 -17.99 9.93
N MET A 46 -29.63 -18.07 11.21
CA MET A 46 -29.47 -19.35 11.90
C MET A 46 -29.82 -19.31 13.38
N PRO A 47 -30.26 -20.46 13.95
CA PRO A 47 -30.43 -20.63 15.38
C PRO A 47 -29.10 -20.94 16.09
N LEU A 48 -28.95 -20.49 17.34
CA LEU A 48 -27.79 -20.74 18.21
C LEU A 48 -28.26 -20.87 19.67
N ASN A 49 -27.73 -21.81 20.45
CA ASN A 49 -27.98 -21.87 21.90
C ASN A 49 -26.89 -21.16 22.72
N GLU A 50 -25.68 -21.06 22.15
CA GLU A 50 -24.53 -20.33 22.67
C GLU A 50 -23.50 -20.15 21.55
N GLY A 51 -22.44 -19.36 21.82
CA GLY A 51 -21.28 -19.26 20.93
C GLY A 51 -21.15 -17.90 20.26
N THR A 52 -20.30 -17.79 19.24
CA THR A 52 -20.05 -16.53 18.53
C THR A 52 -20.22 -16.71 17.03
N LEU A 53 -21.08 -15.88 16.43
CA LEU A 53 -21.16 -15.73 14.99
C LEU A 53 -20.08 -14.77 14.52
N HIS A 54 -19.34 -15.18 13.48
CA HIS A 54 -18.38 -14.33 12.77
C HIS A 54 -18.80 -14.23 11.30
N SER A 55 -18.81 -13.02 10.74
CA SER A 55 -18.91 -12.85 9.28
C SER A 55 -17.74 -13.54 8.59
N THR A 56 -17.92 -13.97 7.34
CA THR A 56 -16.80 -14.44 6.52
C THR A 56 -15.92 -13.28 6.08
N ARG A 57 -16.50 -12.20 5.53
CA ARG A 57 -15.78 -11.01 5.07
C ARG A 57 -15.13 -10.26 6.25
N ARG A 58 -13.89 -9.80 6.02
CA ARG A 58 -13.04 -9.01 6.92
C ARG A 58 -12.77 -7.59 6.41
N SER A 59 -13.03 -7.34 5.13
CA SER A 59 -13.10 -6.00 4.55
C SER A 59 -14.29 -5.21 5.09
N PHE A 60 -14.35 -3.92 4.76
CA PHE A 60 -15.54 -3.12 5.03
C PHE A 60 -16.76 -3.69 4.31
N VAL A 61 -17.83 -3.88 5.08
CA VAL A 61 -19.19 -4.18 4.64
C VAL A 61 -20.10 -3.43 5.60
N LYS A 62 -21.19 -2.83 5.09
CA LYS A 62 -22.19 -2.15 5.93
C LYS A 62 -23.05 -3.19 6.65
N PHE A 63 -22.44 -3.93 7.57
CA PHE A 63 -23.12 -5.01 8.28
C PHE A 63 -24.28 -4.48 9.12
N GLY A 64 -25.37 -5.23 9.15
CA GLY A 64 -26.45 -5.06 10.10
C GLY A 64 -26.92 -6.41 10.61
N PHE A 65 -27.39 -6.47 11.85
CA PHE A 65 -27.92 -7.71 12.39
C PHE A 65 -29.21 -7.51 13.18
N GLU A 66 -29.97 -8.59 13.24
CA GLU A 66 -31.21 -8.70 14.00
C GLU A 66 -31.15 -10.01 14.79
N ILE A 67 -31.59 -9.96 16.05
CA ILE A 67 -31.58 -11.09 16.96
C ILE A 67 -32.98 -11.28 17.53
N TRP A 68 -33.44 -12.51 17.51
CA TRP A 68 -34.70 -12.94 18.10
C TRP A 68 -34.47 -14.02 19.15
N ARG A 69 -35.37 -14.11 20.11
CA ARG A 69 -35.48 -15.22 21.06
C ARG A 69 -36.95 -15.47 21.37
N GLY A 70 -37.38 -16.74 21.36
CA GLY A 70 -38.79 -17.09 21.59
C GLY A 70 -39.78 -16.43 20.61
N GLY A 71 -39.35 -16.16 19.37
CA GLY A 71 -40.16 -15.47 18.35
C GLY A 71 -40.21 -13.95 18.46
N GLN A 72 -39.65 -13.35 19.51
CA GLN A 72 -39.61 -11.89 19.69
C GLN A 72 -38.26 -11.31 19.25
N LYS A 73 -38.28 -10.18 18.54
CA LYS A 73 -37.07 -9.42 18.19
C LYS A 73 -36.60 -8.68 19.42
N ILE A 74 -35.40 -8.99 19.91
CA ILE A 74 -34.87 -8.43 21.15
C ILE A 74 -33.76 -7.41 20.91
N PHE A 75 -33.07 -7.50 19.77
CA PHE A 75 -31.98 -6.61 19.46
C PHE A 75 -31.80 -6.48 17.94
N ALA A 76 -31.45 -5.28 17.50
CA ALA A 76 -30.93 -5.04 16.16
C ALA A 76 -29.92 -3.92 16.22
N HIS A 77 -28.92 -4.01 15.37
CA HIS A 77 -27.84 -3.05 15.32
C HIS A 77 -27.27 -3.00 13.91
N ASP A 78 -27.11 -1.78 13.39
CA ASP A 78 -26.46 -1.53 12.12
C ASP A 78 -25.09 -0.88 12.36
N LEU A 79 -24.12 -1.22 11.52
CA LEU A 79 -22.81 -0.61 11.55
C LEU A 79 -22.93 0.90 11.28
N ASP A 80 -22.80 1.70 12.33
CA ASP A 80 -22.57 3.14 12.24
C ASP A 80 -21.22 3.51 12.87
N LEU A 81 -20.31 4.03 12.05
CA LEU A 81 -18.95 4.38 12.43
C LEU A 81 -18.83 5.81 12.96
N ARG A 82 -19.88 6.63 12.84
CA ARG A 82 -19.85 8.04 13.28
C ARG A 82 -19.54 8.12 14.78
N ASP A 83 -18.56 8.95 15.12
CA ASP A 83 -18.11 9.18 16.49
C ASP A 83 -17.74 7.88 17.24
N ARG A 84 -17.34 6.83 16.51
CA ARG A 84 -16.82 5.56 17.07
C ARG A 84 -15.32 5.46 16.89
N ASP A 85 -14.67 4.75 17.80
CA ASP A 85 -13.25 4.43 17.71
C ASP A 85 -13.03 3.29 16.71
N VAL A 86 -12.29 3.57 15.64
CA VAL A 86 -12.03 2.64 14.53
C VAL A 86 -10.53 2.47 14.36
N ARG A 87 -10.09 1.23 14.11
CA ARG A 87 -8.67 0.91 13.87
C ARG A 87 -8.44 0.45 12.44
N ILE A 88 -7.52 1.09 11.73
CA ILE A 88 -7.00 0.59 10.45
C ILE A 88 -5.54 0.17 10.64
N ASP A 89 -5.24 -1.08 10.33
CA ASP A 89 -3.90 -1.65 10.45
C ASP A 89 -3.20 -1.73 9.09
N MET A 90 -2.15 -0.94 8.91
CA MET A 90 -1.28 -0.95 7.72
C MET A 90 0.13 -1.45 8.04
N SER A 91 0.37 -1.96 9.25
CA SER A 91 1.72 -2.23 9.77
C SER A 91 2.57 -3.20 8.95
N LEU A 92 1.92 -4.11 8.21
CA LEU A 92 2.57 -5.08 7.35
C LEU A 92 3.08 -4.47 6.02
N GLY A 93 2.63 -3.27 5.65
CA GLY A 93 3.02 -2.60 4.41
C GLY A 93 4.48 -2.15 4.37
N ALA A 94 5.03 -2.01 3.17
CA ALA A 94 6.29 -1.32 2.90
C ALA A 94 6.12 0.21 2.84
N LEU A 95 7.20 0.95 2.58
CA LEU A 95 7.16 2.41 2.42
C LEU A 95 6.16 2.85 1.35
N GLY A 96 6.21 2.24 0.17
CA GLY A 96 5.32 2.57 -0.94
C GLY A 96 3.85 2.31 -0.62
N ASP A 97 3.57 1.17 0.00
CA ASP A 97 2.23 0.76 0.41
C ASP A 97 1.55 1.81 1.31
N HIS A 98 2.25 2.28 2.35
CA HIS A 98 1.70 3.29 3.26
C HIS A 98 1.41 4.61 2.56
N LEU A 99 2.31 5.05 1.68
CA LEU A 99 2.14 6.28 0.91
C LEU A 99 1.04 6.16 -0.14
N ALA A 100 0.80 4.96 -0.68
CA ALA A 100 -0.30 4.68 -1.59
C ALA A 100 -1.66 4.70 -0.90
N TRP A 101 -1.73 4.30 0.38
CA TRP A 101 -2.99 4.03 1.07
C TRP A 101 -3.45 5.11 2.04
N ILE A 102 -2.55 5.93 2.59
CA ILE A 102 -2.91 6.89 3.65
C ILE A 102 -3.95 7.94 3.20
N GLY A 103 -3.95 8.33 1.92
CA GLY A 103 -4.99 9.22 1.37
C GLY A 103 -6.38 8.60 1.45
N GLN A 104 -6.49 7.31 1.18
CA GLN A 104 -7.72 6.53 1.24
C GLN A 104 -8.19 6.36 2.68
N VAL A 105 -7.26 6.08 3.58
CA VAL A 105 -7.52 6.01 5.02
C VAL A 105 -8.12 7.32 5.56
N GLU A 106 -7.62 8.47 5.11
CA GLU A 106 -8.20 9.78 5.47
C GLU A 106 -9.59 9.98 4.85
N CYS A 107 -9.79 9.60 3.59
CA CYS A 107 -11.13 9.62 2.98
C CYS A 107 -12.13 8.78 3.76
N PHE A 108 -11.74 7.58 4.21
CA PHE A 108 -12.58 6.71 5.03
C PHE A 108 -12.96 7.39 6.35
N ARG A 109 -12.00 8.02 7.04
CA ARG A 109 -12.27 8.79 8.26
C ARG A 109 -13.26 9.93 8.03
N LEU A 110 -13.10 10.67 6.93
CA LEU A 110 -13.95 11.81 6.59
C LEU A 110 -15.37 11.36 6.22
N GLU A 111 -15.50 10.32 5.40
CA GLU A 111 -16.78 9.75 4.96
C GLU A 111 -17.60 9.23 6.14
N HIS A 112 -16.94 8.52 7.06
CA HIS A 112 -17.60 7.87 8.19
C HIS A 112 -17.63 8.71 9.47
N GLN A 113 -16.92 9.83 9.50
CA GLN A 113 -16.81 10.72 10.66
C GLN A 113 -16.40 9.97 11.95
N CYS A 114 -15.47 9.01 11.81
CA CYS A 114 -15.02 8.17 12.93
C CYS A 114 -13.78 8.76 13.62
N ARG A 115 -13.53 8.32 14.86
CA ARG A 115 -12.25 8.55 15.56
C ARG A 115 -11.29 7.46 15.12
N LEU A 116 -10.42 7.80 14.18
CA LEU A 116 -9.57 6.81 13.52
C LEU A 116 -8.18 6.71 14.18
N THR A 117 -7.84 5.50 14.60
CA THR A 117 -6.45 5.09 14.87
C THR A 117 -5.90 4.33 13.67
N CYS A 118 -4.71 4.72 13.20
CA CYS A 118 -4.00 4.02 12.15
C CYS A 118 -2.69 3.43 12.67
N VAL A 119 -2.50 2.11 12.48
CA VAL A 119 -1.30 1.40 12.90
C VAL A 119 -0.32 1.31 11.74
N MET A 120 0.89 1.81 11.93
CA MET A 120 1.93 1.87 10.90
C MET A 120 3.34 1.84 11.51
N LYS A 121 4.36 1.71 10.65
CA LYS A 121 5.77 1.71 11.10
C LYS A 121 6.19 3.10 11.63
N ALA A 122 7.03 3.12 12.68
CA ALA A 122 7.42 4.35 13.36
C ALA A 122 7.98 5.47 12.45
N PRO A 123 8.87 5.19 11.48
CA PRO A 123 9.38 6.24 10.60
C PRO A 123 8.29 6.89 9.72
N LEU A 124 7.27 6.12 9.33
CA LEU A 124 6.12 6.59 8.57
C LEU A 124 5.16 7.38 9.44
N ALA A 125 4.89 6.90 10.66
CA ALA A 125 4.10 7.65 11.63
C ALA A 125 4.73 9.03 11.90
N ALA A 126 6.06 9.10 12.07
CA ALA A 126 6.76 10.36 12.26
C ALA A 126 6.67 11.29 11.02
N LEU A 127 6.76 10.73 9.81
CA LEU A 127 6.68 11.51 8.57
C LEU A 127 5.28 12.09 8.29
N LEU A 128 4.22 11.36 8.67
CA LEU A 128 2.84 11.67 8.27
C LEU A 128 2.03 12.39 9.34
N ARG A 129 2.41 12.29 10.62
CA ARG A 129 1.58 12.72 11.76
C ARG A 129 1.03 14.14 11.63
N ASP A 130 1.89 15.11 11.35
CA ASP A 130 1.48 16.52 11.39
C ASP A 130 0.64 16.89 10.15
N ALA A 131 0.78 16.14 9.04
CA ALA A 131 -0.06 16.27 7.86
C ALA A 131 -1.45 15.63 8.00
N TYR A 132 -1.68 14.79 9.02
CA TYR A 132 -2.96 14.13 9.30
C TYR A 132 -3.30 14.19 10.81
N PRO A 133 -3.52 15.39 11.36
CA PRO A 133 -3.65 15.59 12.80
C PRO A 133 -4.89 14.90 13.42
N PHE A 134 -5.87 14.53 12.60
CA PHE A 134 -7.10 13.86 13.03
C PHE A 134 -7.03 12.32 12.91
N ILE A 135 -5.90 11.77 12.47
CA ILE A 135 -5.63 10.33 12.49
C ILE A 135 -4.63 10.07 13.62
N ARG A 136 -5.06 9.31 14.63
CA ARG A 136 -4.13 8.87 15.68
C ARG A 136 -3.20 7.79 15.12
N MET A 137 -1.95 8.14 14.85
CA MET A 137 -0.96 7.19 14.33
C MET A 137 -0.22 6.49 15.47
N VAL A 138 -0.22 5.16 15.45
CA VAL A 138 0.45 4.33 16.47
C VAL A 138 1.33 3.25 15.83
N THR A 139 2.31 2.78 16.58
CA THR A 139 3.16 1.63 16.19
C THR A 139 2.50 0.30 16.57
N PRO A 140 2.88 -0.82 15.95
CA PRO A 140 2.27 -2.14 16.23
C PRO A 140 2.36 -2.57 17.70
N ASP A 141 3.46 -2.19 18.36
CA ASP A 141 3.73 -2.55 19.77
C ASP A 141 3.12 -1.56 20.77
N ALA A 142 2.41 -0.53 20.30
CA ALA A 142 1.79 0.45 21.18
C ALA A 142 0.51 -0.14 21.79
N GLU A 143 0.51 -0.32 23.12
CA GLU A 143 -0.72 -0.51 23.87
C GLU A 143 -1.45 0.84 23.97
N ASP A 144 -2.69 0.90 23.50
CA ASP A 144 -3.50 2.12 23.56
C ASP A 144 -4.74 2.01 24.46
N GLY A 145 -4.95 0.83 25.06
CA GLY A 145 -6.10 0.52 25.93
C GLY A 145 -7.48 0.75 25.28
N THR A 146 -7.52 0.97 23.96
CA THR A 146 -8.71 1.48 23.28
C THR A 146 -9.62 0.31 22.87
N LEU A 147 -10.89 0.43 23.25
CA LEU A 147 -11.93 -0.52 22.89
C LEU A 147 -12.52 -0.15 21.53
N TYR A 148 -11.91 -0.69 20.46
CA TYR A 148 -12.33 -0.42 19.09
C TYR A 148 -13.70 -1.01 18.77
N TYR A 149 -14.53 -0.20 18.12
CA TYR A 149 -15.83 -0.58 17.59
C TYR A 149 -15.72 -1.39 16.30
N ALA A 150 -14.80 -0.98 15.42
CA ALA A 150 -14.50 -1.67 14.19
C ALA A 150 -12.99 -1.69 13.92
N SER A 151 -12.52 -2.72 13.24
CA SER A 151 -11.14 -2.75 12.76
C SER A 151 -10.97 -3.46 11.44
N TYR A 152 -10.08 -2.89 10.62
CA TYR A 152 -9.76 -3.35 9.27
C TYR A 152 -8.26 -3.51 9.09
N LYS A 153 -7.84 -4.53 8.34
CA LYS A 153 -6.45 -4.75 7.94
C LYS A 153 -6.29 -4.35 6.49
N VAL A 154 -5.44 -3.36 6.22
CA VAL A 154 -5.11 -2.90 4.88
C VAL A 154 -3.70 -3.36 4.56
N CYS A 155 -3.59 -4.39 3.73
CA CYS A 155 -2.34 -4.87 3.18
C CYS A 155 -2.60 -5.57 1.83
N VAL A 156 -1.53 -6.04 1.19
CA VAL A 156 -1.64 -6.93 0.03
C VAL A 156 -1.80 -8.37 0.52
N PHE A 157 -2.94 -8.99 0.28
CA PHE A 157 -3.18 -10.39 0.62
C PHE A 157 -2.90 -11.28 -0.60
N TYR A 158 -1.71 -11.87 -0.66
CA TYR A 158 -1.24 -12.64 -1.82
C TYR A 158 -2.03 -13.92 -2.10
N ASN A 159 -2.68 -14.51 -1.09
CA ASN A 159 -3.34 -15.82 -1.14
C ASN A 159 -4.82 -15.76 -0.71
N ASP A 160 -5.49 -14.62 -0.91
CA ASP A 160 -6.90 -14.44 -0.58
C ASP A 160 -7.82 -14.79 -1.75
N GLU A 161 -7.80 -16.06 -2.17
CA GLU A 161 -8.55 -16.56 -3.34
C GLU A 161 -10.07 -16.37 -3.20
N ASN A 162 -10.57 -16.38 -1.97
CA ASN A 162 -12.00 -16.21 -1.67
C ASN A 162 -12.39 -14.73 -1.46
N GLY A 163 -11.43 -13.80 -1.52
CA GLY A 163 -11.63 -12.36 -1.28
C GLY A 163 -12.09 -12.03 0.14
N ILE A 164 -11.74 -12.85 1.13
CA ILE A 164 -12.14 -12.71 2.53
C ILE A 164 -11.72 -11.35 3.09
N TYR A 165 -10.50 -10.93 2.81
CA TYR A 165 -9.87 -9.70 3.30
C TYR A 165 -9.85 -8.59 2.26
N GLN A 166 -9.70 -8.93 0.98
CA GLN A 166 -9.70 -7.99 -0.14
C GLN A 166 -10.81 -8.36 -1.15
N PRO A 167 -11.85 -7.53 -1.32
CA PRO A 167 -12.96 -7.85 -2.22
C PRO A 167 -12.54 -7.96 -3.70
N VAL A 168 -11.46 -7.28 -4.07
CA VAL A 168 -10.86 -7.33 -5.40
C VAL A 168 -9.42 -7.79 -5.24
N ASP A 169 -9.00 -8.75 -6.07
CA ASP A 169 -7.63 -9.24 -6.11
C ASP A 169 -6.64 -8.08 -6.33
N TYR A 170 -5.60 -7.99 -5.49
CA TYR A 170 -4.59 -6.94 -5.55
C TYR A 170 -3.95 -6.78 -6.94
N ARG A 171 -3.86 -7.88 -7.71
CA ARG A 171 -3.28 -7.92 -9.06
C ARG A 171 -4.11 -7.12 -10.06
N LEU A 172 -5.43 -7.08 -9.84
CA LEU A 172 -6.41 -6.35 -10.64
C LEU A 172 -6.65 -4.94 -10.11
N ALA A 173 -6.70 -4.79 -8.78
CA ALA A 173 -6.90 -3.50 -8.11
C ALA A 173 -5.73 -2.53 -8.29
N GLY A 174 -4.51 -3.05 -8.48
CA GLY A 174 -3.29 -2.26 -8.35
C GLY A 174 -3.04 -1.85 -6.89
N LEU A 175 -1.84 -1.31 -6.62
CA LEU A 175 -1.46 -0.93 -5.25
C LEU A 175 -2.35 0.22 -4.74
N THR A 176 -2.63 1.21 -5.58
CA THR A 176 -3.49 2.35 -5.27
C THR A 176 -4.94 1.94 -4.97
N GLY A 177 -5.49 0.98 -5.72
CA GLY A 177 -6.87 0.53 -5.57
C GLY A 177 -7.09 -0.43 -4.40
N THR A 178 -6.06 -1.14 -3.96
CA THR A 178 -6.16 -2.18 -2.91
C THR A 178 -6.82 -1.66 -1.63
N ALA A 179 -6.32 -0.53 -1.09
CA ALA A 179 -6.90 0.05 0.13
C ALA A 179 -8.35 0.51 -0.05
N ALA A 180 -8.67 1.12 -1.18
CA ALA A 180 -10.03 1.58 -1.47
C ALA A 180 -11.02 0.41 -1.45
N HIS A 181 -10.70 -0.69 -2.14
CA HIS A 181 -11.57 -1.86 -2.16
C HIS A 181 -11.72 -2.52 -0.78
N ILE A 182 -10.65 -2.62 0.01
CA ILE A 182 -10.72 -3.16 1.38
C ILE A 182 -11.62 -2.28 2.26
N LEU A 183 -11.56 -0.96 2.09
CA LEU A 183 -12.31 0.02 2.87
C LEU A 183 -13.70 0.35 2.28
N GLY A 184 -14.13 -0.33 1.22
CA GLY A 184 -15.45 -0.15 0.62
C GLY A 184 -15.63 1.17 -0.14
N GLN A 185 -14.54 1.76 -0.63
CA GLN A 185 -14.51 3.05 -1.30
C GLN A 185 -14.23 2.90 -2.80
N ALA A 186 -14.61 3.90 -3.59
CA ALA A 186 -14.19 3.98 -4.97
C ALA A 186 -12.67 4.21 -5.07
N PRO A 187 -11.93 3.44 -5.90
CA PRO A 187 -10.50 3.63 -6.07
C PRO A 187 -10.23 5.00 -6.69
N ARG A 188 -9.34 5.76 -6.05
CA ARG A 188 -8.88 7.08 -6.51
C ARG A 188 -7.40 7.20 -6.22
N GLU A 189 -6.66 7.81 -7.13
CA GLU A 189 -5.27 8.15 -6.86
C GLU A 189 -5.21 9.39 -5.97
N ILE A 190 -4.87 9.22 -4.68
CA ILE A 190 -4.79 10.31 -3.71
C ILE A 190 -3.36 10.45 -3.24
N ARG A 191 -2.70 11.52 -3.69
CA ARG A 191 -1.35 11.83 -3.26
C ARG A 191 -1.32 12.15 -1.76
N PRO A 192 -0.42 11.52 -0.98
CA PRO A 192 -0.33 11.79 0.44
C PRO A 192 0.23 13.19 0.69
N ARG A 193 -0.28 13.86 1.72
CA ARG A 193 0.29 15.10 2.24
C ARG A 193 1.47 14.78 3.16
N LEU A 194 2.56 15.51 3.00
CA LEU A 194 3.68 15.54 3.93
C LEU A 194 3.84 16.97 4.46
N SER A 195 4.17 17.11 5.74
CA SER A 195 4.44 18.39 6.39
C SER A 195 5.93 18.51 6.74
N ASP A 196 6.38 19.74 7.04
CA ASP A 196 7.69 20.02 7.64
C ASP A 196 8.92 19.49 6.88
N ILE A 197 8.79 19.36 5.56
CA ILE A 197 9.93 19.08 4.70
C ILE A 197 10.71 20.38 4.49
N ALA A 198 11.99 20.36 4.89
CA ALA A 198 12.89 21.50 4.83
C ALA A 198 12.82 22.27 3.50
N SER A 199 12.79 23.59 3.59
CA SER A 199 12.66 24.50 2.43
C SER A 199 13.98 24.77 1.72
N THR A 200 15.11 24.53 2.38
CA THR A 200 16.43 24.74 1.79
C THR A 200 16.88 23.47 1.06
N PRO A 201 17.38 23.58 -0.18
CA PRO A 201 17.92 22.44 -0.90
C PRO A 201 19.21 21.92 -0.24
N PRO A 202 19.50 20.62 -0.32
CA PRO A 202 20.76 20.07 0.17
C PRO A 202 21.99 20.51 -0.64
N LEU A 203 21.79 20.90 -1.90
CA LEU A 203 22.81 21.31 -2.86
C LEU A 203 22.36 22.58 -3.58
N ASP A 204 23.29 23.48 -3.88
CA ASP A 204 23.01 24.71 -4.63
C ASP A 204 22.81 24.44 -6.13
N GLU A 205 23.57 23.50 -6.71
CA GLU A 205 23.48 23.16 -8.12
C GLU A 205 22.31 22.21 -8.43
N PRO A 206 21.70 22.31 -9.62
CA PRO A 206 20.59 21.43 -9.99
C PRO A 206 21.00 19.96 -10.03
N TYR A 207 20.16 19.12 -9.43
CA TYR A 207 20.42 17.69 -9.31
C TYR A 207 19.18 16.84 -9.60
N VAL A 208 19.44 15.57 -9.91
CA VAL A 208 18.45 14.51 -10.07
C VAL A 208 18.72 13.45 -9.02
N CYS A 209 17.67 13.02 -8.33
CA CYS A 209 17.75 11.88 -7.44
C CYS A 209 17.49 10.58 -8.22
N ILE A 210 18.22 9.52 -7.88
CA ILE A 210 17.94 8.17 -8.36
C ILE A 210 17.79 7.18 -7.21
N ALA A 211 17.00 6.13 -7.44
CA ALA A 211 16.96 4.96 -6.57
C ALA A 211 17.02 3.68 -7.40
N THR A 212 18.00 2.85 -7.08
CA THR A 212 18.40 1.66 -7.82
C THR A 212 18.15 0.36 -7.06
N GLN A 213 17.83 0.44 -5.77
CA GLN A 213 17.62 -0.72 -4.91
C GLN A 213 16.13 -1.01 -4.67
N VAL A 214 15.77 -2.30 -4.65
CA VAL A 214 14.39 -2.80 -4.43
C VAL A 214 14.40 -4.15 -3.72
N SER A 215 13.23 -4.60 -3.27
CA SER A 215 13.08 -5.79 -2.43
C SER A 215 13.15 -7.13 -3.17
N GLY A 216 13.28 -7.15 -4.50
CA GLY A 216 13.34 -8.38 -5.30
C GLY A 216 13.86 -8.11 -6.70
N GLN A 217 14.60 -9.08 -7.27
CA GLN A 217 15.38 -8.90 -8.48
C GLN A 217 14.53 -8.52 -9.71
N ALA A 218 13.29 -9.01 -9.78
CA ALA A 218 12.39 -8.69 -10.88
C ALA A 218 12.02 -7.19 -10.96
N LYS A 219 12.08 -6.47 -9.83
CA LYS A 219 11.82 -5.03 -9.77
C LYS A 219 13.04 -4.19 -10.18
N TYR A 220 14.24 -4.76 -10.21
CA TYR A 220 15.43 -4.04 -10.66
C TYR A 220 15.35 -3.74 -12.15
N TRP A 221 16.01 -2.68 -12.57
CA TRP A 221 16.31 -2.49 -13.98
C TRP A 221 17.49 -3.39 -14.37
N ASN A 222 17.19 -4.58 -14.91
CA ASN A 222 18.19 -5.61 -15.18
C ASN A 222 18.97 -5.39 -16.48
N ASN A 223 18.80 -4.26 -17.18
CA ASN A 223 19.63 -3.93 -18.35
C ASN A 223 21.07 -3.61 -17.87
N PRO A 224 22.11 -4.29 -18.40
CA PRO A 224 23.49 -4.16 -17.90
C PRO A 224 24.14 -2.80 -18.18
N HIS A 225 23.56 -1.99 -19.09
CA HIS A 225 24.10 -0.69 -19.49
C HIS A 225 23.19 0.48 -19.13
N GLY A 226 21.90 0.21 -18.88
CA GLY A 226 20.87 1.23 -18.67
C GLY A 226 21.24 2.33 -17.69
N TRP A 227 21.53 1.99 -16.43
CA TRP A 227 21.89 3.00 -15.43
C TRP A 227 23.15 3.78 -15.79
N ARG A 228 24.16 3.11 -16.37
CA ARG A 228 25.41 3.77 -16.79
C ARG A 228 25.15 4.82 -17.86
N GLU A 229 24.33 4.49 -18.86
CA GLU A 229 23.98 5.39 -19.95
C GLU A 229 23.15 6.58 -19.46
N VAL A 230 22.14 6.34 -18.62
CA VAL A 230 21.31 7.40 -18.04
C VAL A 230 22.15 8.35 -17.17
N VAL A 231 23.02 7.82 -16.30
CA VAL A 231 23.90 8.65 -15.45
C VAL A 231 24.84 9.50 -16.31
N ALA A 232 25.43 8.93 -17.37
CA ALA A 232 26.30 9.68 -18.27
C ALA A 232 25.54 10.80 -19.00
N PHE A 233 24.35 10.51 -19.50
CA PHE A 233 23.48 11.50 -20.15
C PHE A 233 23.12 12.65 -19.21
N LEU A 234 22.63 12.36 -17.99
CA LEU A 234 22.25 13.38 -17.02
C LEU A 234 23.41 14.32 -16.69
N LYS A 235 24.62 13.78 -16.54
CA LYS A 235 25.84 14.59 -16.33
C LYS A 235 26.20 15.46 -17.53
N GLN A 236 26.03 14.96 -18.76
CA GLN A 236 26.23 15.76 -19.97
C GLN A 236 25.24 16.92 -20.05
N GLN A 237 24.05 16.79 -19.45
CA GLN A 237 23.09 17.88 -19.29
C GLN A 237 23.43 18.85 -18.14
N GLY A 238 24.60 18.71 -17.50
CA GLY A 238 25.04 19.57 -16.40
C GLY A 238 24.36 19.29 -15.06
N LEU A 239 23.68 18.16 -14.92
CA LEU A 239 22.99 17.78 -13.68
C LEU A 239 23.90 16.93 -12.78
N ARG A 240 23.85 17.22 -11.47
CA ARG A 240 24.38 16.30 -10.45
C ARG A 240 23.45 15.10 -10.32
N VAL A 241 24.00 13.91 -10.14
CA VAL A 241 23.22 12.66 -10.06
C VAL A 241 23.44 12.02 -8.70
N VAL A 242 22.40 12.00 -7.86
CA VAL A 242 22.48 11.64 -6.45
C VAL A 242 21.71 10.35 -6.18
N CYS A 243 22.39 9.32 -5.69
CA CYS A 243 21.74 8.07 -5.29
C CYS A 243 21.30 8.15 -3.82
N ILE A 244 20.01 7.94 -3.57
CA ILE A 244 19.39 8.08 -2.23
C ILE A 244 18.85 6.76 -1.66
N ASP A 245 19.30 5.63 -2.20
CA ASP A 245 18.91 4.30 -1.71
C ASP A 245 19.23 4.09 -0.23
N GLN A 246 18.48 3.22 0.46
CA GLN A 246 18.79 2.89 1.85
C GLN A 246 20.14 2.17 1.99
N LYS A 247 20.53 1.40 0.98
CA LYS A 247 21.77 0.61 0.97
C LYS A 247 22.54 0.89 -0.32
N PRO A 248 23.89 0.98 -0.28
CA PRO A 248 24.69 1.11 -1.49
C PRO A 248 24.76 -0.21 -2.29
N VAL A 249 24.58 -1.33 -1.61
CA VAL A 249 24.62 -2.67 -2.20
C VAL A 249 23.52 -3.53 -1.59
N ALA A 250 22.74 -4.22 -2.43
CA ALA A 250 21.76 -5.20 -1.98
C ALA A 250 21.64 -6.36 -2.98
N GLY A 251 21.28 -7.53 -2.46
CA GLY A 251 21.29 -8.76 -3.25
C GLY A 251 20.90 -9.97 -2.44
N HIS A 252 20.94 -11.12 -3.11
CA HIS A 252 20.71 -12.43 -2.51
C HIS A 252 21.54 -13.50 -3.23
N GLY A 253 22.16 -14.39 -2.46
CA GLY A 253 23.02 -15.44 -3.00
C GLY A 253 24.18 -14.85 -3.79
N ILE A 254 24.24 -15.16 -5.10
CA ILE A 254 25.27 -14.67 -6.02
C ILE A 254 24.84 -13.43 -6.83
N VAL A 255 23.59 -12.98 -6.69
CA VAL A 255 23.06 -11.83 -7.43
C VAL A 255 23.09 -10.60 -6.54
N TRP A 256 23.93 -9.64 -6.91
CA TRP A 256 24.15 -8.40 -6.15
C TRP A 256 24.08 -7.20 -7.08
N ASN A 257 23.46 -6.13 -6.58
CA ASN A 257 23.29 -4.87 -7.29
C ASN A 257 23.92 -3.76 -6.45
N SER A 258 24.83 -3.01 -7.05
CA SER A 258 25.50 -1.86 -6.43
C SER A 258 24.95 -0.57 -7.02
N ILE A 259 25.09 0.54 -6.30
CA ILE A 259 24.82 1.85 -6.87
C ILE A 259 25.64 2.07 -8.16
N PRO A 260 25.10 2.77 -9.17
CA PRO A 260 25.79 2.96 -10.44
C PRO A 260 27.08 3.77 -10.28
N ASN A 261 28.10 3.44 -11.09
CA ASN A 261 29.32 4.25 -11.11
C ASN A 261 29.03 5.69 -11.56
N GLY A 262 29.70 6.64 -10.92
CA GLY A 262 29.60 8.06 -11.25
C GLY A 262 28.50 8.81 -10.51
N VAL A 263 27.65 8.16 -9.72
CA VAL A 263 26.65 8.88 -8.89
C VAL A 263 27.29 9.36 -7.59
N GLU A 264 26.71 10.40 -7.01
CA GLU A 264 27.03 10.81 -5.65
C GLU A 264 26.33 9.91 -4.65
N ASP A 265 27.09 9.41 -3.68
CA ASP A 265 26.60 8.48 -2.68
C ASP A 265 25.94 9.24 -1.51
N GLN A 266 24.62 9.34 -1.56
CA GLN A 266 23.79 9.75 -0.43
C GLN A 266 23.00 8.57 0.11
N THR A 267 23.48 7.34 -0.06
CA THR A 267 22.82 6.15 0.47
C THR A 267 22.86 6.11 2.00
N GLY A 268 22.14 5.14 2.58
CA GLY A 268 22.11 4.90 4.01
C GLY A 268 20.71 4.99 4.61
N ASN A 269 20.55 4.38 5.79
CA ASN A 269 19.30 4.39 6.54
C ASN A 269 19.09 5.73 7.26
N ARG A 270 18.80 6.78 6.48
CA ARG A 270 18.55 8.14 6.96
C ARG A 270 17.05 8.40 7.15
N PRO A 271 16.66 9.42 7.95
CA PRO A 271 15.26 9.76 8.17
C PRO A 271 14.50 10.00 6.87
N LEU A 272 13.24 9.54 6.79
CA LEU A 272 12.41 9.72 5.59
C LEU A 272 12.16 11.20 5.26
N ALA A 273 12.10 12.07 6.27
CA ALA A 273 11.97 13.52 6.06
C ALA A 273 13.19 14.10 5.33
N GLU A 274 14.41 13.60 5.61
CA GLU A 274 15.61 13.98 4.85
C GLU A 274 15.52 13.50 3.40
N ARG A 275 15.03 12.27 3.17
CA ARG A 275 14.82 11.74 1.81
C ARG A 275 13.76 12.53 1.04
N ALA A 276 12.69 12.92 1.70
CA ALA A 276 11.66 13.79 1.15
C ALA A 276 12.23 15.18 0.80
N MET A 277 13.14 15.74 1.60
CA MET A 277 13.84 16.99 1.29
C MET A 277 14.70 16.85 0.02
N TRP A 278 15.51 15.80 -0.09
CA TRP A 278 16.28 15.53 -1.32
C TRP A 278 15.38 15.49 -2.55
N LEU A 279 14.24 14.80 -2.47
CA LEU A 279 13.31 14.65 -3.58
C LEU A 279 12.54 15.94 -3.89
N LYS A 280 12.12 16.70 -2.88
CA LYS A 280 11.37 17.96 -3.03
C LYS A 280 12.13 18.99 -3.85
N HIS A 281 13.46 19.03 -3.72
CA HIS A 281 14.33 19.99 -4.38
C HIS A 281 15.06 19.43 -5.61
N ALA A 282 14.88 18.14 -5.93
CA ALA A 282 15.40 17.56 -7.16
C ALA A 282 14.62 18.08 -8.37
N ARG A 283 15.30 18.23 -9.52
CA ARG A 283 14.62 18.57 -10.80
C ARG A 283 13.56 17.51 -11.15
N PHE A 284 13.92 16.25 -10.95
CA PHE A 284 13.05 15.09 -11.06
C PHE A 284 13.74 13.89 -10.40
N PHE A 285 13.03 12.76 -10.38
CA PHE A 285 13.49 11.51 -9.82
C PHE A 285 13.43 10.38 -10.87
N VAL A 286 14.46 9.54 -10.93
CA VAL A 286 14.48 8.31 -11.74
C VAL A 286 14.57 7.10 -10.83
N GLY A 287 13.55 6.25 -10.85
CA GLY A 287 13.48 5.12 -9.93
C GLY A 287 12.72 3.92 -10.45
N LEU A 288 12.58 2.94 -9.57
CA LEU A 288 11.96 1.64 -9.85
C LEU A 288 10.51 1.60 -9.30
N SER A 289 9.81 0.46 -9.43
CA SER A 289 8.57 0.22 -8.66
C SER A 289 8.91 -0.03 -7.17
N SER A 290 9.28 1.04 -6.46
CA SER A 290 9.82 1.04 -5.09
C SER A 290 9.21 2.15 -4.23
N GLY A 291 9.38 2.05 -2.91
CA GLY A 291 8.87 3.05 -1.97
C GLY A 291 9.44 4.47 -2.18
N LEU A 292 10.64 4.62 -2.72
CA LEU A 292 11.22 5.95 -2.98
C LEU A 292 10.52 6.67 -4.14
N SER A 293 9.99 5.93 -5.13
CA SER A 293 9.15 6.52 -6.18
C SER A 293 7.85 7.08 -5.61
N TRP A 294 7.25 6.38 -4.65
CA TRP A 294 6.07 6.88 -3.92
C TRP A 294 6.38 8.11 -3.07
N LEU A 295 7.56 8.15 -2.46
CA LEU A 295 8.00 9.31 -1.69
C LEU A 295 8.26 10.52 -2.61
N ALA A 296 8.83 10.31 -3.79
CA ALA A 296 9.05 11.34 -4.79
C ALA A 296 7.71 11.92 -5.27
N TRP A 297 6.75 11.04 -5.57
CA TRP A 297 5.39 11.43 -5.91
C TRP A 297 4.69 12.21 -4.78
N ALA A 298 4.86 11.79 -3.52
CA ALA A 298 4.29 12.46 -2.35
C ALA A 298 4.75 13.93 -2.22
N VAL A 299 6.01 14.23 -2.53
CA VAL A 299 6.57 15.61 -2.50
C VAL A 299 6.42 16.36 -3.83
N ASN A 300 5.62 15.85 -4.75
CA ASN A 300 5.39 16.45 -6.08
C ASN A 300 6.66 16.57 -6.94
N CYS A 301 7.65 15.71 -6.72
CA CYS A 301 8.80 15.57 -7.61
C CYS A 301 8.36 14.79 -8.87
N PRO A 302 8.65 15.25 -10.10
CA PRO A 302 8.37 14.46 -11.31
C PRO A 302 9.11 13.12 -11.27
N VAL A 303 8.44 12.03 -11.69
CA VAL A 303 8.98 10.67 -11.56
C VAL A 303 9.06 9.95 -12.90
N VAL A 304 10.28 9.58 -13.30
CA VAL A 304 10.53 8.57 -14.32
C VAL A 304 10.57 7.19 -13.65
N MET A 305 9.59 6.33 -13.93
CA MET A 305 9.45 5.02 -13.25
C MET A 305 9.76 3.84 -14.17
N ILE A 306 10.91 3.21 -13.95
CA ILE A 306 11.37 2.05 -14.71
C ILE A 306 10.85 0.76 -14.07
N SER A 307 9.93 0.08 -14.77
CA SER A 307 9.46 -1.26 -14.37
C SER A 307 8.81 -1.99 -15.56
N GLY A 308 9.25 -3.21 -15.83
CA GLY A 308 8.51 -4.15 -16.68
C GLY A 308 7.80 -5.24 -15.89
N PHE A 309 8.04 -5.28 -14.57
CA PHE A 309 7.51 -6.29 -13.65
C PHE A 309 6.03 -6.09 -13.35
N THR A 310 5.62 -4.83 -13.22
CA THR A 310 4.24 -4.38 -12.98
C THR A 310 3.64 -3.74 -14.22
N GLN A 311 2.31 -3.80 -14.33
CA GLN A 311 1.56 -3.01 -15.30
C GLN A 311 1.49 -1.54 -14.87
N PRO A 312 1.34 -0.58 -15.79
CA PRO A 312 1.31 0.85 -15.44
C PRO A 312 0.22 1.27 -14.46
N PHE A 313 -0.91 0.55 -14.39
CA PHE A 313 -2.00 0.83 -13.44
C PHE A 313 -1.68 0.41 -12.00
N ASN A 314 -0.57 -0.31 -11.78
CA ASN A 314 -0.25 -0.85 -10.46
C ASN A 314 0.22 0.23 -9.49
N GLU A 315 0.97 1.22 -9.98
CA GLU A 315 1.48 2.34 -9.20
C GLU A 315 0.60 3.60 -9.37
N PHE A 316 1.11 4.75 -8.91
CA PHE A 316 0.55 6.06 -9.28
C PHE A 316 0.84 6.38 -10.75
N THR A 317 0.00 7.24 -11.31
CA THR A 317 0.07 7.66 -12.69
C THR A 317 1.25 8.60 -12.90
N THR A 318 2.08 8.28 -13.88
CA THR A 318 3.13 9.16 -14.39
C THR A 318 3.21 9.00 -15.91
N PRO A 319 3.25 10.09 -16.68
CA PRO A 319 3.47 10.01 -18.13
C PRO A 319 4.88 9.49 -18.47
N TRP A 320 5.82 9.56 -17.52
CA TRP A 320 7.21 9.14 -17.71
C TRP A 320 7.43 7.69 -17.21
N ARG A 321 6.72 6.72 -17.79
CA ARG A 321 6.73 5.29 -17.42
C ARG A 321 7.31 4.42 -18.54
N PRO A 322 8.65 4.24 -18.66
CA PRO A 322 9.21 3.38 -19.71
C PRO A 322 8.86 1.91 -19.45
N ILE A 323 8.32 1.25 -20.48
CA ILE A 323 7.99 -0.19 -20.49
C ILE A 323 8.11 -0.75 -21.91
N ASN A 324 8.74 -1.91 -22.07
CA ASN A 324 8.78 -2.62 -23.35
C ASN A 324 7.69 -3.70 -23.38
N ARG A 325 6.67 -3.49 -24.21
CA ARG A 325 5.51 -4.41 -24.33
C ARG A 325 5.70 -5.52 -25.36
N ASN A 326 6.81 -5.54 -26.09
CA ASN A 326 7.10 -6.56 -27.09
C ASN A 326 7.72 -7.83 -26.49
N VAL A 327 8.05 -7.81 -25.20
CA VAL A 327 8.60 -8.94 -24.43
C VAL A 327 7.68 -9.25 -23.24
N CYS A 328 8.00 -10.29 -22.46
CA CYS A 328 7.34 -10.60 -21.19
C CYS A 328 7.31 -9.36 -20.29
N HIS A 329 6.14 -9.05 -19.73
CA HIS A 329 5.94 -7.93 -18.81
C HIS A 329 4.73 -8.19 -17.90
N GLY A 330 4.59 -7.35 -16.86
CA GLY A 330 3.41 -7.31 -16.00
C GLY A 330 3.16 -8.57 -15.16
N CYS A 331 4.20 -9.37 -14.89
CA CYS A 331 4.09 -10.63 -14.15
C CYS A 331 3.44 -10.46 -12.77
N ALA A 332 3.69 -9.33 -12.10
CA ALA A 332 3.14 -9.03 -10.77
C ALA A 332 1.62 -8.85 -10.75
N ASN A 333 1.03 -8.51 -11.91
CA ASN A 333 -0.39 -8.24 -12.08
C ASN A 333 -1.11 -9.35 -12.85
N ASP A 334 -0.44 -10.47 -13.14
CA ASP A 334 -1.06 -11.61 -13.82
C ASP A 334 -1.75 -12.53 -12.78
N PRO A 335 -3.10 -12.65 -12.79
CA PRO A 335 -3.81 -13.46 -11.80
C PRO A 335 -3.49 -14.95 -11.88
N ARG A 336 -2.86 -15.43 -12.97
CA ARG A 336 -2.40 -16.82 -13.11
C ARG A 336 -1.12 -17.11 -12.32
N HIS A 337 -0.46 -16.08 -11.80
CA HIS A 337 0.77 -16.21 -11.05
C HIS A 337 0.62 -15.55 -9.67
N GLN A 338 0.93 -16.31 -8.62
CA GLN A 338 1.02 -15.77 -7.27
C GLN A 338 2.45 -15.36 -6.99
N MET A 339 2.65 -14.10 -6.56
CA MET A 339 3.95 -13.63 -6.13
C MET A 339 4.34 -14.30 -4.81
N ASP A 340 5.58 -14.79 -4.73
CA ASP A 340 6.18 -15.23 -3.46
C ASP A 340 7.13 -14.13 -2.96
N PRO A 341 6.76 -13.37 -1.90
CA PRO A 341 7.61 -12.33 -1.34
C PRO A 341 8.93 -12.82 -0.76
N LYS A 342 9.07 -14.13 -0.48
CA LYS A 342 10.31 -14.74 0.03
C LYS A 342 11.28 -15.11 -1.09
N ASP A 343 10.80 -15.20 -2.32
CA ASP A 343 11.59 -15.57 -3.49
C ASP A 343 12.20 -14.33 -4.15
N TYR A 344 13.42 -14.00 -3.74
CA TYR A 344 14.12 -12.82 -4.25
C TYR A 344 14.29 -12.81 -5.78
N LEU A 345 14.39 -13.99 -6.41
CA LEU A 345 14.59 -14.14 -7.85
C LEU A 345 13.29 -14.42 -8.62
N TRP A 346 12.12 -14.17 -8.01
CA TRP A 346 10.81 -14.48 -8.57
C TRP A 346 10.63 -14.04 -10.02
N CYS A 347 10.46 -15.00 -10.93
CA CYS A 347 10.22 -14.78 -12.35
C CYS A 347 9.38 -15.95 -12.89
N PRO A 348 8.05 -15.91 -12.76
CA PRO A 348 7.20 -17.09 -12.86
C PRO A 348 7.20 -17.72 -14.25
N ARG A 349 7.50 -16.94 -15.30
CA ARG A 349 7.48 -17.39 -16.70
C ARG A 349 8.84 -17.86 -17.24
N HIS A 350 9.95 -17.33 -16.71
CA HIS A 350 11.26 -17.46 -17.34
C HIS A 350 12.43 -17.71 -16.37
N ARG A 351 12.16 -18.07 -15.10
CA ARG A 351 13.21 -18.45 -14.15
C ARG A 351 14.13 -19.53 -14.72
N GLY A 352 15.44 -19.35 -14.57
CA GLY A 352 16.44 -20.33 -14.99
C GLY A 352 16.62 -20.44 -16.50
N THR A 353 16.07 -19.50 -17.28
CA THR A 353 16.20 -19.47 -18.74
C THR A 353 16.99 -18.23 -19.18
N PRO A 354 17.51 -18.20 -20.42
CA PRO A 354 18.13 -16.99 -20.99
C PRO A 354 17.21 -15.76 -21.04
N ARG A 355 15.90 -15.94 -20.86
CA ARG A 355 14.85 -14.90 -20.85
C ARG A 355 14.51 -14.40 -19.43
N GLN A 356 15.21 -14.86 -18.40
CA GLN A 356 14.96 -14.41 -17.03
C GLN A 356 15.13 -12.87 -16.94
N PHE A 357 14.15 -12.24 -16.29
CA PHE A 357 14.03 -10.77 -16.14
C PHE A 357 14.05 -9.98 -17.46
N GLU A 358 13.65 -10.60 -18.59
CA GLU A 358 13.60 -9.87 -19.88
C GLU A 358 12.75 -8.61 -19.83
N CYS A 359 11.72 -8.59 -18.96
CA CYS A 359 10.80 -7.48 -18.77
C CYS A 359 11.50 -6.15 -18.47
N THR A 360 12.65 -6.18 -17.80
CA THR A 360 13.44 -4.98 -17.51
C THR A 360 14.76 -4.95 -18.27
N ARG A 361 15.31 -6.10 -18.68
CA ARG A 361 16.48 -6.12 -19.58
C ARG A 361 16.21 -5.45 -20.92
N ALA A 362 15.01 -5.65 -21.47
CA ALA A 362 14.62 -5.09 -22.77
C ALA A 362 14.15 -3.62 -22.71
N ILE A 363 14.22 -2.97 -21.54
CA ILE A 363 14.08 -1.52 -21.44
C ILE A 363 15.47 -0.95 -21.67
N GLU A 364 15.73 -0.47 -22.88
CA GLU A 364 17.04 0.09 -23.26
C GLU A 364 17.28 1.46 -22.63
N GLY A 365 18.55 1.80 -22.42
CA GLY A 365 18.95 3.09 -21.86
C GLY A 365 18.44 4.27 -22.69
N GLN A 366 18.50 4.17 -24.02
CA GLN A 366 18.01 5.20 -24.94
C GLN A 366 16.52 5.51 -24.73
N HIS A 367 15.67 4.49 -24.51
CA HIS A 367 14.24 4.71 -24.27
C HIS A 367 14.00 5.52 -22.99
N VAL A 368 14.80 5.28 -21.94
CA VAL A 368 14.73 6.06 -20.70
C VAL A 368 15.28 7.48 -20.92
N ILE A 369 16.37 7.63 -21.66
CA ILE A 369 16.98 8.93 -21.99
C ILE A 369 16.01 9.81 -22.79
N ASP A 370 15.35 9.26 -23.82
CA ASP A 370 14.38 10.00 -24.64
C ASP A 370 13.23 10.52 -23.77
N MET A 371 12.74 9.68 -22.85
CA MET A 371 11.68 10.05 -21.92
C MET A 371 12.13 11.13 -20.91
N ILE A 372 13.38 11.07 -20.44
CA ILE A 372 13.98 12.12 -19.64
C ILE A 372 14.09 13.42 -20.45
N GLY A 373 14.48 13.35 -21.72
CA GLY A 373 14.55 14.52 -22.61
C GLY A 373 13.20 15.22 -22.77
N THR A 374 12.13 14.45 -22.97
CA THR A 374 10.75 14.97 -22.98
C THR A 374 10.40 15.61 -21.63
N LEU A 375 10.63 14.91 -20.52
CA LEU A 375 10.39 15.44 -19.17
C LEU A 375 11.10 16.77 -18.95
N MET A 376 12.39 16.84 -19.25
CA MET A 376 13.20 18.04 -19.08
C MET A 376 12.66 19.22 -19.88
N THR A 377 12.10 18.97 -21.06
CA THR A 377 11.45 20.00 -21.89
C THR A 377 10.14 20.50 -21.27
N GLU A 378 9.37 19.60 -20.65
CA GLU A 378 8.07 19.92 -20.02
C GLU A 378 8.20 20.68 -18.68
N ILE A 379 9.31 20.50 -17.96
CA ILE A 379 9.55 21.11 -16.64
C ILE A 379 10.57 22.25 -16.65
N SER A 380 11.12 22.60 -17.82
CA SER A 380 11.95 23.80 -18.01
C SER A 380 11.04 25.02 -18.15
#